data_AF-A0A1M6REV8-F1
#
_entry.id   AF-A0A1M6REV8-F1
#
_cell.length_a   1.000
_cell.length_b   1.000
_cell.length_c   1.000
_cell.angle_alpha   90.00
_cell.angle_beta   90.00
_cell.angle_gamma   90.00
#
_symmetry.space_group_name_H-M   'P 1'
#
loop_
_entity.id
_entity.type
_entity.pdbx_description
1 polymer ?
#
loop_
_entity_poly.entity_id
_entity_poly.type
_entity_poly.pdbx_seq_one_letter_code
_entity_poly.pdbx_strand_id
1 'polypeptide(L)'
;MKHKLLVILITLLIMCLIFQQVHILQLKKQLGLQVQRRIDQLYRAVHFAKSSISNKTKLEINDLHKLKWIFNEQDIKIECIYSSVLSIEEDLDELYEQLKNNKLIVSKEHLLIKLSKLEKALNIVKEDCKDIPINYYYLKYKNNNKTIKKIEEIQINN
;
A
#
# COMPACT_ATOMS: atom_id res chain seq x y z
N MET A 1 11.17 25.76 51.46
CA MET A 1 12.07 25.18 50.42
C MET A 1 11.53 23.89 49.81
N LYS A 2 11.02 22.93 50.59
CA LYS A 2 10.52 21.62 50.08
C LYS A 2 9.44 21.73 48.98
N HIS A 3 8.46 22.62 49.12
CA HIS A 3 7.41 22.81 48.10
C HIS A 3 7.94 23.40 46.77
N LYS A 4 8.94 24.29 46.81
CA LYS A 4 9.56 24.86 45.60
C LYS A 4 10.32 23.78 44.81
N LEU A 5 11.02 22.89 45.52
CA LEU A 5 11.70 21.74 44.95
C LEU A 5 10.72 20.75 44.31
N LEU A 6 9.58 20.50 44.96
CA LEU A 6 8.52 19.63 44.45
C LEU A 6 7.87 20.20 43.18
N VAL A 7 7.60 21.50 43.14
CA VAL A 7 7.09 22.17 41.93
C VAL A 7 8.08 22.05 40.77
N ILE A 8 9.38 22.30 41.01
CA ILE A 8 10.42 22.15 39.97
C ILE A 8 10.48 20.72 39.42
N LEU A 9 10.41 19.71 40.30
CA LEU A 9 10.39 18.29 39.91
C LEU A 9 9.18 17.94 39.04
N ILE A 10 7.98 18.42 39.41
CA ILE A 10 6.77 18.20 38.61
C ILE A 10 6.88 18.88 37.25
N THR A 11 7.38 20.11 37.19
CA THR A 11 7.58 20.83 35.92
C THR A 11 8.58 20.10 35.02
N LEU A 12 9.70 19.62 35.56
CA LEU A 12 10.68 18.82 34.81
C LEU A 12 10.06 17.51 34.29
N LEU A 13 9.25 16.84 35.10
CA LEU A 13 8.57 15.61 34.71
C LEU A 13 7.57 15.87 33.56
N ILE A 14 6.77 16.93 33.64
CA ILE A 14 5.86 17.33 32.57
C ILE A 14 6.63 17.65 31.28
N MET A 15 7.72 18.42 31.36
CA MET A 15 8.55 18.74 30.20
C MET A 15 9.15 17.48 29.55
N CYS A 16 9.60 16.53 30.37
CA CYS A 16 10.13 15.26 29.89
C CYS A 16 9.05 14.42 29.18
N LEU A 17 7.83 14.36 29.74
CA LEU A 17 6.70 13.67 29.12
C LEU A 17 6.29 14.31 27.79
N ILE A 18 6.25 15.65 27.72
CA ILE A 18 5.96 16.38 26.47
C ILE A 18 7.03 16.06 25.42
N PHE A 19 8.32 16.12 25.80
CA PHE A 19 9.42 15.83 24.89
C PHE A 19 9.34 14.40 24.33
N GLN A 20 9.06 13.40 25.19
CA GLN A 20 8.87 12.02 24.77
C GLN A 20 7.68 11.87 23.80
N GLN A 21 6.54 12.53 24.08
CA GLN A 21 5.38 12.48 23.18
C GLN A 21 5.68 13.10 21.81
N VAL A 22 6.40 14.23 21.77
CA VAL A 22 6.82 14.86 20.51
C VAL A 22 7.73 13.93 19.70
N HIS A 23 8.71 13.29 20.35
CA HIS A 23 9.62 12.36 19.69
C HIS A 23 8.87 11.13 19.12
N ILE A 24 7.95 10.54 19.90
CA ILE A 24 7.11 9.42 19.44
C ILE A 24 6.24 9.86 18.25
N LEU A 25 5.68 11.07 18.28
CA LEU A 25 4.87 11.60 17.19
C LEU A 25 5.70 11.77 15.90
N GLN A 26 6.93 12.25 16.02
CA GLN A 26 7.86 12.39 14.88
C GLN A 26 8.21 11.03 14.27
N LEU A 27 8.54 10.03 15.08
CA LEU A 27 8.80 8.67 14.63
C LEU A 27 7.60 8.07 13.87
N LYS A 28 6.38 8.24 14.41
CA LYS A 28 5.15 7.79 13.75
C LYS A 28 4.95 8.47 12.39
N LYS A 29 5.20 9.78 12.30
CA LYS A 29 5.12 10.52 11.02
C LYS A 29 6.16 10.02 10.01
N GLN A 30 7.39 9.75 10.43
CA GLN A 30 8.44 9.24 9.54
C GLN A 30 8.08 7.85 8.98
N LEU A 31 7.63 6.94 9.84
CA LEU A 31 7.16 5.62 9.41
C LEU A 31 5.94 5.74 8.48
N GLY A 32 5.01 6.63 8.81
CA GLY A 32 3.86 6.93 7.97
C GLY A 32 4.24 7.44 6.58
N LEU A 33 5.27 8.31 6.49
CA LEU A 33 5.78 8.82 5.22
C LEU A 33 6.39 7.71 4.36
N GLN A 34 7.06 6.74 4.98
CA GLN A 34 7.58 5.57 4.26
C GLN A 34 6.42 4.76 3.65
N VAL A 35 5.37 4.50 4.43
CA VAL A 35 4.17 3.80 3.94
C VAL A 35 3.49 4.58 2.82
N GLN A 36 3.33 5.90 2.96
CA GLN A 36 2.77 6.76 1.92
C GLN A 36 3.54 6.64 0.60
N ARG A 37 4.88 6.76 0.65
CA ARG A 37 5.73 6.65 -0.55
C ARG A 37 5.58 5.29 -1.23
N ARG A 38 5.47 4.20 -0.47
CA ARG A 38 5.24 2.85 -1.03
C ARG A 38 3.87 2.74 -1.69
N ILE A 39 2.82 3.29 -1.08
CA ILE A 39 1.49 3.33 -1.68
C ILE A 39 1.49 4.15 -2.97
N ASP A 40 2.19 5.28 -3.01
CA ASP A 40 2.31 6.10 -4.23
C ASP A 40 3.13 5.43 -5.33
N GLN A 41 4.18 4.68 -4.96
CA GLN A 41 4.94 3.86 -5.91
C GLN A 41 4.07 2.76 -6.50
N LEU A 42 3.36 2.01 -5.66
CA LEU A 42 2.46 0.95 -6.10
C LEU A 42 1.31 1.49 -6.95
N TYR A 43 0.71 2.61 -6.58
CA TYR A 43 -0.37 3.24 -7.36
C TYR A 43 0.10 3.56 -8.79
N ARG A 44 1.29 4.15 -8.94
CA ARG A 44 1.89 4.43 -10.25
C ARG A 44 2.21 3.16 -11.02
N ALA A 45 2.74 2.14 -10.35
CA ALA A 45 3.02 0.84 -10.93
C ALA A 45 1.76 0.16 -11.49
N VAL A 46 0.68 0.13 -10.71
CA VAL A 46 -0.62 -0.44 -11.10
C VAL A 46 -1.23 0.34 -12.26
N HIS A 47 -1.21 1.68 -12.19
CA HIS A 47 -1.71 2.53 -13.27
C HIS A 47 -0.93 2.31 -14.58
N PHE A 48 0.40 2.26 -14.51
CA PHE A 48 1.26 1.92 -15.64
C PHE A 48 0.96 0.51 -16.19
N ALA A 49 0.84 -0.49 -15.32
CA ALA A 49 0.53 -1.86 -15.73
C ALA A 49 -0.81 -1.94 -16.47
N LYS A 50 -1.85 -1.35 -15.88
CA LYS A 50 -3.20 -1.33 -16.44
C LYS A 50 -3.21 -0.66 -17.82
N SER A 51 -2.61 0.52 -17.94
CA SER A 51 -2.53 1.24 -19.22
C SER A 51 -1.72 0.46 -20.27
N SER A 52 -0.57 -0.09 -19.89
CA SER A 52 0.28 -0.91 -20.78
C SER A 52 -0.46 -2.15 -21.31
N ILE A 53 -1.22 -2.84 -20.45
CA ILE A 53 -2.01 -4.01 -20.87
C ILE A 53 -3.21 -3.60 -21.71
N SER A 54 -3.92 -2.54 -21.32
CA SER A 54 -5.14 -2.08 -22.01
C SER A 54 -4.84 -1.65 -23.45
N ASN A 55 -3.73 -0.95 -23.66
CA ASN A 55 -3.35 -0.39 -24.96
C ASN A 55 -2.77 -1.42 -25.94
N LYS A 56 -2.49 -2.65 -25.50
CA LYS A 56 -1.91 -3.70 -26.36
C LYS A 56 -2.97 -4.67 -26.84
N THR A 57 -3.02 -4.90 -28.15
CA THR A 57 -3.87 -5.96 -28.74
C THR A 57 -3.39 -7.36 -28.34
N LYS A 58 -2.07 -7.55 -28.23
CA LYS A 58 -1.44 -8.79 -27.78
C LYS A 58 -0.35 -8.48 -26.75
N LEU A 59 -0.32 -9.24 -25.65
CA LEU A 59 0.75 -9.18 -24.67
C LEU A 59 1.93 -10.02 -25.13
N GLU A 60 3.14 -9.50 -24.94
CA GLU A 60 4.38 -10.22 -25.20
C GLU A 60 5.06 -10.63 -23.89
N ILE A 61 5.93 -11.63 -23.97
CA ILE A 61 6.69 -12.13 -22.81
C ILE A 61 7.50 -11.01 -22.13
N ASN A 62 8.08 -10.09 -22.90
CA ASN A 62 8.82 -8.94 -22.36
C ASN A 62 7.92 -7.98 -21.56
N ASP A 63 6.65 -7.86 -21.92
CA ASP A 63 5.70 -7.04 -21.14
C ASP A 63 5.49 -7.66 -19.77
N LEU A 64 5.24 -8.97 -19.71
CA LEU A 64 5.02 -9.69 -18.46
C LEU A 64 6.26 -9.65 -17.56
N HIS A 65 7.47 -9.79 -18.13
CA HIS A 65 8.71 -9.63 -17.37
C HIS A 65 8.84 -8.24 -16.74
N LYS A 66 8.54 -7.18 -17.52
CA LYS A 66 8.60 -5.81 -17.02
C LYS A 66 7.59 -5.58 -15.89
N LEU A 67 6.37 -6.09 -16.05
CA LEU A 67 5.33 -5.99 -15.03
C LEU A 67 5.71 -6.75 -13.75
N LYS A 68 6.18 -7.99 -13.89
CA LYS A 68 6.63 -8.81 -12.75
C LYS A 68 7.75 -8.12 -11.97
N TRP A 69 8.72 -7.55 -12.66
CA TRP A 69 9.80 -6.81 -12.02
C TRP A 69 9.27 -5.62 -11.20
N ILE A 70 8.33 -4.84 -11.75
CA ILE A 70 7.74 -3.69 -11.07
C ILE A 70 7.03 -4.08 -9.76
N PHE A 71 6.28 -5.19 -9.75
CA PHE A 71 5.54 -5.64 -8.57
C PHE A 71 6.45 -6.27 -7.50
N ASN A 72 7.48 -7.02 -7.92
CA ASN A 72 8.42 -7.67 -7.00
C ASN A 72 9.28 -6.67 -6.18
N GLU A 73 9.45 -5.43 -6.65
CA GLU A 73 10.21 -4.40 -5.91
C GLU A 73 9.42 -3.73 -4.77
N GLN A 74 8.15 -4.07 -4.57
CA GLN A 74 7.26 -3.35 -3.66
C GLN A 74 7.24 -3.98 -2.25
N ASP A 75 7.94 -3.36 -1.29
CA ASP A 75 7.82 -3.69 0.15
C ASP A 75 6.51 -3.12 0.73
N ILE A 76 5.40 -3.84 0.53
CA ILE A 76 4.06 -3.45 0.97
C ILE A 76 3.75 -4.06 2.33
N LYS A 77 3.40 -3.21 3.30
CA LYS A 77 3.17 -3.62 4.70
C LYS A 77 1.70 -3.59 5.13
N ILE A 78 0.79 -3.42 4.18
CA ILE A 78 -0.66 -3.46 4.41
C ILE A 78 -1.17 -4.79 3.83
N GLU A 79 -1.61 -5.69 4.70
CA GLU A 79 -1.87 -7.10 4.37
C GLU A 79 -2.87 -7.30 3.22
N CYS A 80 -4.00 -6.61 3.24
CA CYS A 80 -5.01 -6.72 2.16
C CYS A 80 -4.50 -6.19 0.81
N ILE A 81 -3.60 -5.20 0.81
CA ILE A 81 -2.97 -4.69 -0.42
C ILE A 81 -1.92 -5.69 -0.89
N TYR A 82 -1.12 -6.21 0.04
CA TYR A 82 -0.10 -7.20 -0.24
C TYR A 82 -0.68 -8.48 -0.85
N SER A 83 -1.79 -9.01 -0.30
CA SER A 83 -2.48 -10.18 -0.87
C SER A 83 -2.99 -9.94 -2.30
N SER A 84 -3.47 -8.72 -2.59
CA SER A 84 -3.85 -8.35 -3.96
C SER A 84 -2.66 -8.30 -4.91
N VAL A 85 -1.50 -7.82 -4.44
CA VAL A 85 -0.27 -7.82 -5.25
C VAL A 85 0.18 -9.24 -5.55
N LEU A 86 0.23 -10.12 -4.55
CA LEU A 86 0.56 -11.53 -4.74
C LEU A 86 -0.37 -12.20 -5.76
N SER A 87 -1.68 -11.96 -5.65
CA SER A 87 -2.64 -12.53 -6.60
C SER A 87 -2.50 -11.99 -8.03
N ILE A 88 -1.93 -10.79 -8.21
CA ILE A 88 -1.57 -10.24 -9.52
C ILE A 88 -0.27 -10.87 -10.04
N GLU A 89 0.71 -11.11 -9.17
CA GLU A 89 1.95 -11.81 -9.52
C GLU A 89 1.69 -13.24 -9.97
N GLU A 90 0.78 -13.96 -9.31
CA GLU A 90 0.32 -15.29 -9.71
C GLU A 90 -0.32 -15.28 -11.11
N ASP A 91 -1.20 -14.31 -11.39
CA ASP A 91 -1.82 -14.16 -12.72
C ASP A 91 -0.79 -13.81 -13.81
N LEU A 92 0.20 -12.99 -13.48
CA LEU A 92 1.30 -12.67 -14.39
C LEU A 92 2.15 -13.91 -14.71
N ASP A 93 2.38 -14.77 -13.74
CA ASP A 93 3.10 -16.04 -13.92
C ASP A 93 2.30 -17.04 -14.73
N GLU A 94 0.99 -17.13 -14.50
CA GLU A 94 0.11 -17.94 -15.32
C GLU A 94 0.09 -17.45 -16.77
N LEU A 95 -0.04 -16.14 -17.00
CA LEU A 95 0.01 -15.53 -18.33
C LEU A 95 1.34 -15.81 -19.04
N TYR A 96 2.44 -15.80 -18.30
CA TYR A 96 3.76 -16.10 -18.83
C TYR A 96 3.83 -17.52 -19.38
N GLU A 97 3.40 -18.50 -18.59
CA GLU A 97 3.37 -19.91 -19.00
C GLU A 97 2.38 -20.16 -20.14
N GLN A 98 1.23 -19.47 -20.15
CA GLN A 98 0.26 -19.55 -21.25
C GLN A 98 0.83 -19.02 -22.56
N LEU A 99 1.52 -17.86 -22.54
CA LEU A 99 2.17 -17.29 -23.72
C LEU A 99 3.30 -18.17 -24.24
N LYS A 100 4.13 -18.72 -23.35
CA LYS A 100 5.20 -19.64 -23.71
C LYS A 100 4.69 -20.90 -24.41
N ASN A 101 3.50 -21.37 -24.02
CA ASN A 101 2.86 -22.58 -24.55
C ASN A 101 1.83 -22.31 -25.67
N ASN A 102 1.74 -21.09 -26.22
CA ASN A 102 0.78 -20.69 -27.26
C ASN A 102 -0.70 -20.98 -26.91
N LYS A 103 -1.08 -20.92 -25.63
CA LYS A 103 -2.47 -21.14 -25.17
C LYS A 103 -3.29 -19.85 -25.20
N LEU A 104 -4.62 -20.00 -25.31
CA LEU A 104 -5.60 -18.95 -25.59
C LEU A 104 -5.71 -17.89 -24.47
N ILE A 105 -5.86 -16.63 -24.88
CA ILE A 105 -5.75 -15.38 -24.11
C ILE A 105 -7.05 -15.10 -23.31
N VAL A 106 -7.38 -15.92 -22.31
CA VAL A 106 -8.51 -15.63 -21.39
C VAL A 106 -8.04 -14.79 -20.19
N SER A 107 -6.75 -14.83 -19.86
CA SER A 107 -6.23 -14.27 -18.61
C SER A 107 -5.95 -12.74 -18.65
N LYS A 108 -5.96 -12.10 -19.83
CA LYS A 108 -5.74 -10.63 -19.94
C LYS A 108 -6.83 -9.80 -19.24
N GLU A 109 -8.10 -10.15 -19.46
CA GLU A 109 -9.23 -9.41 -18.88
C GLU A 109 -9.27 -9.56 -17.35
N HIS A 110 -8.99 -10.77 -16.88
CA HIS A 110 -8.91 -11.07 -15.45
C HIS A 110 -7.83 -10.24 -14.75
N LEU A 111 -6.63 -10.16 -15.34
CA LEU A 111 -5.54 -9.32 -14.84
C LEU A 111 -5.94 -7.83 -14.82
N LEU A 112 -6.62 -7.34 -15.86
CA LEU A 112 -7.11 -5.95 -15.90
C LEU A 112 -8.14 -5.66 -14.80
N ILE A 113 -9.04 -6.60 -14.50
CA ILE A 113 -10.00 -6.48 -13.41
C ILE A 113 -9.27 -6.38 -12.07
N LYS A 114 -8.32 -7.28 -11.78
CA LYS A 114 -7.53 -7.24 -10.55
C LYS A 114 -6.74 -5.94 -10.41
N LEU A 115 -6.07 -5.49 -11.47
CA LEU A 115 -5.37 -4.22 -11.49
C LEU A 115 -6.30 -3.04 -11.22
N SER A 116 -7.51 -3.04 -11.79
CA SER A 116 -8.51 -2.00 -11.55
C SER A 116 -9.02 -2.01 -10.10
N LYS A 117 -9.25 -3.19 -9.51
CA LYS A 117 -9.63 -3.33 -8.09
C LYS A 117 -8.52 -2.82 -7.18
N LEU A 118 -7.26 -3.18 -7.45
CA LEU A 118 -6.11 -2.72 -6.67
C LEU A 118 -5.90 -1.19 -6.81
N GLU A 119 -6.03 -0.63 -8.01
CA GLU A 119 -5.97 0.82 -8.24
C GLU A 119 -7.03 1.55 -7.42
N LYS A 120 -8.26 1.04 -7.40
CA LYS A 120 -9.36 1.59 -6.60
C LYS A 120 -9.08 1.51 -5.09
N ALA A 121 -8.57 0.37 -4.62
CA ALA A 121 -8.17 0.19 -3.22
C ALA A 121 -7.09 1.21 -2.80
N LEU A 122 -6.09 1.42 -3.66
CA LEU A 122 -5.03 2.39 -3.42
C LEU A 122 -5.54 3.83 -3.46
N ASN A 123 -6.49 4.13 -4.34
CA ASN A 123 -7.12 5.45 -4.37
C ASN A 123 -7.89 5.73 -3.07
N ILE A 124 -8.63 4.74 -2.55
CA ILE A 124 -9.33 4.86 -1.25
C ILE A 124 -8.34 5.14 -0.10
N VAL A 125 -7.20 4.46 -0.08
CA VAL A 125 -6.13 4.74 0.89
C VAL A 125 -5.69 6.20 0.79
N LYS A 126 -5.41 6.67 -0.43
CA LYS A 126 -4.94 8.03 -0.67
C LYS A 126 -5.98 9.09 -0.29
N GLU A 127 -7.26 8.84 -0.59
CA GLU A 127 -8.36 9.75 -0.24
C GLU A 127 -8.60 9.81 1.27
N ASP A 128 -8.65 8.66 1.95
CA ASP A 128 -8.89 8.59 3.39
C ASP A 128 -7.69 9.14 4.19
N CYS A 129 -6.45 8.91 3.73
CA CYS A 129 -5.24 9.38 4.41
C CYS A 129 -4.82 10.81 4.04
N LYS A 130 -5.15 11.27 2.83
CA LYS A 130 -4.68 12.53 2.24
C LYS A 130 -3.15 12.62 2.26
N ASP A 131 -2.60 13.84 2.29
CA ASP A 131 -1.16 14.09 2.46
C ASP A 131 -0.73 14.13 3.94
N ILE A 132 -1.39 13.35 4.81
CA ILE A 132 -1.13 13.33 6.25
C ILE A 132 -0.40 12.02 6.60
N PRO A 133 0.94 12.03 6.78
CA PRO A 133 1.73 10.80 6.96
C PRO A 133 1.28 9.94 8.14
N ILE A 134 0.84 10.58 9.24
CA ILE A 134 0.43 9.84 10.43
C ILE A 134 -0.79 8.94 10.19
N ASN A 135 -1.63 9.24 9.21
CA ASN A 135 -2.78 8.40 8.86
C ASN A 135 -2.31 7.08 8.21
N TYR A 136 -1.29 7.14 7.35
CA TYR A 136 -0.68 5.95 6.75
C TYR A 136 0.01 5.06 7.80
N TYR A 137 0.60 5.65 8.84
CA TYR A 137 1.09 4.87 9.98
C TYR A 137 -0.06 4.08 10.62
N TYR A 138 -1.19 4.72 10.90
CA TYR A 138 -2.32 4.07 11.53
C TYR A 138 -3.09 3.09 10.64
N LEU A 139 -2.90 3.10 9.32
CA LEU A 139 -3.42 2.04 8.44
C LEU A 139 -2.85 0.67 8.81
N LYS A 140 -1.55 0.61 9.10
CA LYS A 140 -0.87 -0.64 9.45
C LYS A 140 -1.11 -1.06 10.90
N TYR A 141 -1.13 -0.10 11.82
CA TYR A 141 -1.00 -0.38 13.26
C TYR A 141 -2.28 -0.20 14.08
N LYS A 142 -3.42 0.16 13.47
CA LYS A 142 -4.73 0.15 14.18
C LYS A 142 -5.59 -1.03 13.73
N ASN A 143 -5.98 -1.86 14.69
CA ASN A 143 -7.06 -2.84 14.50
C ASN A 143 -8.37 -2.11 14.15
N ASN A 144 -9.19 -2.70 13.27
CA ASN A 144 -10.47 -2.15 12.82
C ASN A 144 -10.40 -0.78 12.11
N ASN A 145 -9.45 -0.61 11.19
CA ASN A 145 -9.42 0.57 10.34
C ASN A 145 -10.55 0.53 9.30
N LYS A 146 -11.43 1.54 9.29
CA LYS A 146 -12.56 1.64 8.33
C LYS A 146 -12.09 1.62 6.87
N THR A 147 -10.94 2.21 6.58
CA THR A 147 -10.33 2.21 5.24
C THR A 147 -9.96 0.80 4.81
N ILE A 148 -9.40 -0.01 5.71
CA ILE A 148 -9.06 -1.42 5.43
C ILE A 148 -10.32 -2.24 5.15
N LYS A 149 -11.40 -2.06 5.93
CA LYS A 149 -12.68 -2.73 5.68
C LYS A 149 -13.26 -2.40 4.31
N LYS A 150 -13.24 -1.11 3.90
CA LYS A 150 -13.67 -0.70 2.55
C LYS A 150 -12.85 -1.39 1.45
N ILE A 151 -11.55 -1.60 1.68
CA ILE A 151 -10.67 -2.29 0.71
C ILE A 151 -11.02 -3.77 0.62
N GLU A 152 -11.22 -4.43 1.76
CA GLU A 152 -11.62 -5.84 1.83
C GLU A 152 -12.98 -6.08 1.14
N GLU A 153 -13.95 -5.17 1.30
CA GLU A 153 -15.25 -5.23 0.61
C GLU A 153 -15.11 -5.19 -0.92
N ILE A 154 -14.12 -4.48 -1.47
CA ILE A 154 -13.85 -4.44 -2.92
C ILE A 154 -13.26 -5.77 -3.41
N GLN A 155 -12.51 -6.45 -2.55
CA GLN A 155 -11.86 -7.72 -2.87
C GLN A 155 -12.86 -8.89 -2.81
N ILE A 156 -13.81 -8.86 -1.86
CA ILE A 156 -14.80 -9.94 -1.63
C ILE A 156 -15.91 -9.95 -2.69
N ASN A 157 -16.31 -8.79 -3.21
CA ASN A 157 -17.33 -8.71 -4.26
C ASN A 157 -16.75 -9.16 -5.61
N ASN A 158 -16.71 -10.48 -5.82
CA ASN A 158 -16.50 -11.19 -7.08
C ASN A 158 -17.84 -11.69 -7.61
#